data_AF-A0A775LXS8-F1
#
_entry.id   AF-A0A775LXS8-F1
#
_cell.length_a   1.000
_cell.length_b   1.000
_cell.length_c   1.000
_cell.angle_alpha   90.00
_cell.angle_beta   90.00
_cell.angle_gamma   90.00
#
_symmetry.space_group_name_H-M   'P 1'
#
loop_
_entity.id
_entity.type
_entity.pdbx_description
1 polymer ?
#
loop_
_entity_poly.entity_id
_entity_poly.type
_entity_poly.pdbx_seq_one_letter_code
_entity_poly.pdbx_strand_id
1 'polypeptide(L)' 'LLNSERESFNSAADHRLAELITGKLYDRIPKETWKYVR' A
#
# COMPACT_ATOMS: atom_id res chain seq x y z
N LEU A 1 -12.06 8.39 -15.77
CA LEU A 1 -11.07 8.15 -14.70
C LEU A 1 -9.78 7.72 -15.38
N LEU A 2 -8.83 8.66 -15.49
CA LEU A 2 -7.54 8.39 -16.12
C LEU A 2 -6.83 7.28 -15.34
N ASN A 3 -6.11 6.40 -16.04
CA ASN A 3 -5.39 5.29 -15.40
C ASN A 3 -4.50 5.74 -14.23
N SER A 4 -3.95 6.96 -14.28
CA SER A 4 -3.13 7.55 -13.22
C SER A 4 -3.86 7.78 -11.89
N GLU A 5 -5.15 8.14 -11.93
CA GLU A 5 -5.96 8.34 -10.72
C GLU A 5 -6.23 7.01 -10.03
N ARG A 6 -6.48 5.96 -10.84
CA ARG A 6 -6.71 4.60 -10.36
C ARG A 6 -5.44 4.00 -9.76
N GLU A 7 -4.29 4.22 -10.40
CA GLU A 7 -2.98 3.79 -9.90
C GLU A 7 -2.63 4.47 -8.57
N SER A 8 -2.91 5.77 -8.44
CA SER A 8 -2.68 6.51 -7.20
C SER A 8 -3.58 6.00 -6.07
N PHE A 9 -4.85 5.73 -6.38
CA PHE A 9 -5.80 5.16 -5.42
C PHE A 9 -5.38 3.75 -4.98
N ASN A 10 -5.05 2.88 -5.92
CA ASN A 10 -4.59 1.52 -5.63
C ASN A 10 -3.32 1.53 -4.77
N SER A 11 -2.36 2.41 -5.08
CA SER A 11 -1.13 2.56 -4.28
C SER A 11 -1.41 2.96 -2.83
N ALA A 12 -2.39 3.85 -2.60
CA ALA A 12 -2.81 4.24 -1.26
C ALA A 12 -3.55 3.11 -0.53
N ALA A 13 -4.36 2.34 -1.25
CA ALA A 13 -5.05 1.17 -0.71
C ALA A 13 -4.05 0.08 -0.28
N ASP A 14 -3.05 -0.21 -1.11
CA ASP A 14 -2.00 -1.18 -0.81
C ASP A 14 -1.13 -0.72 0.37
N HIS A 15 -0.84 0.57 0.46
CA HIS A 15 -0.17 1.16 1.63
C HIS A 15 -0.96 0.85 2.90
N ARG A 16 -2.26 1.16 2.91
CA ARG A 16 -3.10 0.91 4.08
C ARG A 16 -3.20 -0.58 4.42
N LEU A 17 -3.26 -1.44 3.40
CA LEU A 17 -3.30 -2.89 3.58
C LEU A 17 -2.01 -3.40 4.25
N ALA A 18 -0.84 -2.90 3.82
CA ALA A 18 0.44 -3.24 4.41
C ALA A 18 0.51 -2.90 5.91
N GLU A 19 0.01 -1.73 6.31
CA GLU A 19 -0.06 -1.31 7.70
C GLU A 19 -0.98 -2.23 8.54
N LEU A 20 -2.12 -2.61 7.98
CA LEU A 20 -3.09 -3.50 8.65
C LEU A 20 -2.53 -4.91 8.85
N ILE A 21 -1.84 -5.47 7.86
CA ILE A 21 -1.25 -6.82 7.94
C ILE A 21 -0.13 -6.87 8.97
N THR A 22 0.68 -5.81 9.04
CA THR A 22 1.83 -5.73 9.95
C THR A 22 1.47 -5.21 11.34
N GLY A 23 0.29 -4.61 11.50
CA GLY A 23 -0.15 -3.96 12.73
C GLY A 23 0.68 -2.73 13.11
N LYS A 24 1.40 -2.14 12.14
CA LYS A 24 2.27 -0.97 12.34
C LYS A 24 1.94 0.12 11.33
N LEU A 25 1.87 1.36 11.81
CA LEU A 25 1.80 2.52 10.93
C LEU A 25 3.20 2.82 10.36
N TYR A 26 3.25 3.02 9.06
CA TYR A 26 4.50 3.32 8.36
C TYR A 26 4.36 4.64 7.62
N ASP A 27 5.38 5.47 7.71
CA ASP A 27 5.48 6.67 6.86
C ASP A 27 5.88 6.27 5.42
N ARG A 28 6.73 5.25 5.30
CA ARG A 28 7.03 4.54 4.05
C ARG A 28 7.10 3.04 4.28
N ILE A 29 6.41 2.29 3.43
CA ILE A 29 6.40 0.83 3.51
C ILE A 29 7.76 0.25 3.08
N PRO A 30 8.41 -0.53 3.96
CA PRO A 30 9.61 -1.29 3.59
C PRO A 30 9.34 -2.22 2.40
N LYS A 31 10.33 -2.39 1.51
CA LYS A 31 10.22 -3.30 0.35
C LYS A 31 9.82 -4.72 0.75
N GLU A 32 10.25 -5.17 1.92
CA GLU A 32 9.89 -6.48 2.46
C GLU A 32 8.41 -6.59 2.82
N THR A 33 7.73 -5.52 3.17
CA THR A 33 6.32 -5.59 3.55
C THR A 33 5.41 -5.79 2.35
N TRP A 34 5.82 -5.31 1.17
CA TRP A 34 5.09 -5.52 -0.08
C TRP A 34 4.93 -6.99 -0.46
N LYS A 35 5.75 -7.90 0.09
CA LYS A 35 5.57 -9.36 -0.11
C LYS A 35 4.29 -9.90 0.54
N TYR A 36 3.69 -9.15 1.47
CA TYR A 36 2.47 -9.53 2.18
C TYR A 36 1.20 -8.91 1.57
N VAL A 37 1.35 -7.85 0.76
CA VAL A 37 0.26 -7.24 -0.02
C VAL A 37 0.17 -7.98 -1.35
N ARG A 38 -1.00 -8.51 -1.70
CA ARG A 38 -1.25 -9.31 -2.91
C ARG A 38 -2.32 -8.67 -3.77
#